data_AF-T0KWR5-F1
#
_entry.id   AF-T0KWR5-F1
#
_cell.length_a   1.000
_cell.length_b   1.000
_cell.length_c   1.000
_cell.angle_alpha   90.00
_cell.angle_beta   90.00
_cell.angle_gamma   90.00
#
_symmetry.space_group_name_H-M   'P 1'
#
loop_
_entity.id
_entity.type
_entity.pdbx_description
1 polymer ?
#
loop_
_entity_poly.entity_id
_entity_poly.type
_entity_poly.pdbx_seq_one_letter_code
_entity_poly.pdbx_strand_id
1 'polypeptide(L)'
;MTNQQKSQITNHRLNEINNKLKNFSSLPFPLQTPEYKSILYKMKNELETTEYTINIPSYKYPLIPKHIPDCKLFLEKDKKGNFRCTIKSNDFRDLKRAITEINKCLDEGFLEFDESKLSEWEKFYIWWFYHNTKFK
;
A
#
# COMPACT_ATOMS: atom_id res chain seq x y z
N MET A 1 -8.73 -14.09 -11.36
CA MET A 1 -9.01 -12.92 -12.23
C MET A 1 -7.71 -12.40 -12.79
N THR A 2 -7.68 -12.06 -14.07
CA THR A 2 -6.50 -11.48 -14.72
C THR A 2 -6.37 -9.98 -14.41
N ASN A 3 -5.17 -9.40 -14.54
CA ASN A 3 -4.95 -7.96 -14.37
C ASN A 3 -5.79 -7.10 -15.31
N GLN A 4 -6.09 -7.60 -16.52
CA GLN A 4 -6.99 -6.93 -17.46
C GLN A 4 -8.43 -6.86 -16.94
N GLN A 5 -8.96 -7.93 -16.35
CA GLN A 5 -10.30 -7.94 -15.76
C GLN A 5 -10.41 -6.99 -14.56
N LYS A 6 -9.37 -6.94 -13.69
CA LYS A 6 -9.32 -5.99 -12.57
C LYS A 6 -9.37 -4.54 -13.06
N SER A 7 -8.57 -4.20 -14.07
CA SER A 7 -8.55 -2.85 -14.67
C SER A 7 -9.90 -2.45 -15.28
N GLN A 8 -10.57 -3.37 -15.99
CA GLN A 8 -11.90 -3.10 -16.57
C GLN A 8 -12.95 -2.77 -15.50
N ILE A 9 -12.97 -3.51 -14.38
CA ILE A 9 -13.90 -3.28 -13.27
C ILE A 9 -13.62 -1.93 -12.59
N THR A 10 -12.35 -1.60 -12.35
CA THR A 10 -11.96 -0.31 -11.78
C THR A 10 -12.41 0.83 -12.66
N ASN A 11 -12.13 0.77 -13.97
CA ASN A 11 -12.56 1.79 -14.92
C ASN A 11 -14.08 1.94 -14.99
N HIS A 12 -14.81 0.82 -14.97
CA HIS A 12 -16.27 0.84 -14.94
C HIS A 12 -16.80 1.57 -13.69
N ARG A 13 -16.31 1.23 -12.51
CA ARG A 13 -16.71 1.88 -11.24
C ARG A 13 -16.35 3.37 -11.21
N LEU A 14 -15.18 3.72 -11.73
CA LEU A 14 -14.71 5.10 -11.80
C LEU A 14 -15.61 5.93 -12.73
N ASN A 15 -16.03 5.35 -13.85
CA ASN A 15 -17.01 5.96 -14.75
C ASN A 15 -18.38 6.14 -14.07
N GLU A 16 -18.88 5.15 -13.34
CA GLU A 16 -20.13 5.28 -12.59
C GLU A 16 -20.07 6.40 -11.54
N ILE A 17 -18.97 6.47 -10.77
CA ILE A 17 -18.77 7.52 -9.77
C ILE A 17 -18.68 8.90 -10.43
N ASN A 18 -17.92 9.03 -11.53
CA ASN A 18 -17.83 10.28 -12.27
C ASN A 18 -19.20 10.72 -12.82
N ASN A 19 -20.00 9.79 -13.33
CA ASN A 19 -21.36 10.08 -13.79
C ASN A 19 -22.27 10.56 -12.65
N LYS A 20 -22.21 9.90 -11.48
CA LYS A 20 -22.95 10.32 -10.27
C LYS A 20 -22.51 11.69 -9.77
N LEU A 21 -21.21 11.99 -9.79
CA LEU A 21 -20.69 13.31 -9.41
C LEU A 21 -21.09 14.40 -10.40
N LYS A 22 -21.07 14.11 -11.71
CA LYS A 22 -21.48 15.05 -12.76
C LYS A 22 -22.97 15.39 -12.66
N ASN A 23 -23.80 14.39 -12.36
CA ASN A 23 -25.26 14.50 -12.25
C ASN A 23 -25.72 14.57 -10.77
N PHE A 24 -24.86 15.03 -9.87
CA PHE A 24 -25.14 14.96 -8.43
C PHE A 24 -26.44 15.69 -8.05
N SER A 25 -26.69 16.86 -8.67
CA SER A 25 -27.88 17.68 -8.43
C SER A 25 -29.20 17.05 -8.88
N SER A 26 -29.15 15.99 -9.70
CA SER A 26 -30.33 15.26 -10.17
C SER A 26 -30.47 13.87 -9.53
N LEU A 27 -29.64 13.55 -8.54
CA LEU A 27 -29.79 12.31 -7.77
C LEU A 27 -31.03 12.37 -6.87
N PRO A 28 -31.74 11.24 -6.67
CA PRO A 28 -32.86 11.19 -5.74
C PRO A 28 -32.39 11.36 -4.30
N PHE A 29 -33.20 11.99 -3.44
CA PHE A 29 -32.98 11.95 -2.00
C PHE A 29 -33.09 10.49 -1.51
N PRO A 30 -32.19 9.99 -0.62
CA PRO A 30 -31.17 10.68 0.18
C PRO A 30 -29.76 10.75 -0.42
N LEU A 31 -29.60 10.47 -1.72
CA LEU A 31 -28.29 10.47 -2.38
C LEU A 31 -27.81 11.87 -2.79
N GLN A 32 -28.61 12.92 -2.53
CA GLN A 32 -28.26 14.32 -2.81
C GLN A 32 -27.77 15.07 -1.57
N THR A 33 -26.96 14.41 -0.73
CA THR A 33 -26.44 15.00 0.52
C THR A 33 -24.94 15.30 0.43
N PRO A 34 -24.44 16.35 1.10
CA PRO A 34 -23.01 16.62 1.19
C PRO A 34 -22.20 15.40 1.64
N GLU A 35 -22.76 14.61 2.56
CA GLU A 35 -22.17 13.38 3.07
C GLU A 35 -21.99 12.36 1.94
N TYR A 36 -23.02 12.08 1.14
CA TYR A 36 -22.90 11.15 0.02
C TYR A 36 -21.91 11.65 -1.04
N LYS A 37 -21.89 12.96 -1.30
CA LYS A 37 -20.91 13.58 -2.19
C LYS A 37 -19.48 13.35 -1.71
N SER A 38 -19.23 13.50 -0.41
CA SER A 38 -17.91 13.25 0.19
C SER A 38 -17.48 11.78 0.05
N ILE A 39 -18.44 10.84 0.20
CA ILE A 39 -18.19 9.41 0.01
C ILE A 39 -17.81 9.11 -1.44
N LEU A 40 -18.51 9.68 -2.42
CA LEU A 40 -18.17 9.52 -3.84
C LEU A 40 -16.77 10.03 -4.17
N TYR A 41 -16.38 11.20 -3.65
CA TYR A 41 -15.02 11.71 -3.82
C TYR A 41 -13.97 10.80 -3.18
N LYS A 42 -14.23 10.30 -1.97
CA LYS A 42 -13.33 9.36 -1.30
C LYS A 42 -13.14 8.09 -2.13
N MET A 43 -14.24 7.48 -2.59
CA MET A 43 -14.19 6.27 -3.43
C MET A 43 -13.47 6.52 -4.76
N LYS A 44 -13.70 7.69 -5.38
CA LYS A 44 -12.99 8.08 -6.60
C LYS A 44 -11.48 8.16 -6.36
N ASN A 45 -11.06 8.90 -5.34
CA ASN A 45 -9.65 9.06 -5.00
C ASN A 45 -8.99 7.71 -4.69
N GLU A 46 -9.67 6.83 -3.95
CA GLU A 46 -9.19 5.47 -3.68
C GLU A 46 -8.97 4.68 -4.97
N LEU A 47 -9.92 4.71 -5.92
CA LEU A 47 -9.78 3.99 -7.19
C LEU A 47 -8.70 4.60 -8.12
N GLU A 48 -8.44 5.90 -8.02
CA GLU A 48 -7.39 6.60 -8.76
C GLU A 48 -5.99 6.41 -8.14
N THR A 49 -5.93 6.04 -6.85
CA THR A 49 -4.66 5.85 -6.14
C THR A 49 -4.00 4.55 -6.59
N THR A 50 -2.91 4.69 -7.34
CA THR A 50 -2.12 3.57 -7.88
C THR A 50 -0.73 3.47 -7.26
N GLU A 51 -0.33 4.46 -6.46
CA GLU A 51 0.95 4.48 -5.77
C GLU A 51 0.84 4.97 -4.33
N TYR A 52 1.73 4.48 -3.47
CA TYR A 52 1.85 4.92 -2.09
C TYR A 52 3.31 4.83 -1.62
N THR A 53 3.78 5.83 -0.88
CA THR A 53 5.15 5.89 -0.38
C THR A 53 5.19 5.82 1.13
N ILE A 54 5.99 4.90 1.66
CA ILE A 54 6.23 4.71 3.09
C ILE A 54 7.65 5.15 3.42
N ASN A 55 7.81 5.97 4.46
CA ASN A 55 9.12 6.27 5.03
C ASN A 55 9.55 5.13 5.94
N ILE A 56 10.76 4.61 5.71
CA ILE A 56 11.30 3.47 6.44
C ILE A 56 12.50 3.94 7.28
N PRO A 57 12.47 3.74 8.60
CA PRO A 57 13.64 3.93 9.44
C PRO A 57 14.78 3.02 8.96
N SER A 58 16.01 3.55 8.89
CA SER A 58 17.15 2.84 8.30
C SER A 58 17.40 1.46 8.91
N TYR A 59 17.15 1.30 10.21
CA TYR A 59 17.31 0.03 10.92
C TYR A 59 16.22 -1.00 10.59
N LYS A 60 15.05 -0.59 10.08
CA LYS A 60 13.96 -1.49 9.65
C LYS A 60 14.01 -1.83 8.17
N TYR A 61 14.89 -1.19 7.40
CA TYR A 61 15.04 -1.46 5.96
C TYR A 61 15.21 -2.95 5.62
N PRO A 62 16.01 -3.74 6.36
CA PRO A 62 16.16 -5.16 6.05
C PRO A 62 14.86 -5.96 6.20
N LEU A 63 13.88 -5.45 6.94
CA LEU A 63 12.61 -6.13 7.23
C LEU A 63 11.59 -6.01 6.09
N ILE A 64 11.85 -5.17 5.08
CA ILE A 64 10.89 -4.94 4.00
C ILE A 64 10.90 -6.11 3.03
N PRO A 65 9.73 -6.69 2.69
CA PRO A 65 9.67 -7.76 1.70
C PRO A 65 10.21 -7.28 0.35
N LYS A 66 11.08 -8.08 -0.27
CA LYS A 66 11.62 -7.78 -1.61
C LYS A 66 10.61 -7.97 -2.73
N HIS A 67 9.57 -8.76 -2.47
CA HIS A 67 8.53 -9.08 -3.43
C HIS A 67 7.17 -9.14 -2.74
N ILE A 68 6.19 -8.41 -3.28
CA ILE A 68 4.78 -8.55 -2.91
C ILE A 68 4.01 -8.88 -4.20
N PRO A 69 3.19 -9.95 -4.23
CA PRO A 69 2.40 -10.29 -5.41
C PRO A 69 1.51 -9.13 -5.88
N ASP A 70 1.41 -8.97 -7.20
CA ASP A 70 0.57 -7.96 -7.87
C ASP A 70 0.99 -6.49 -7.61
N CYS A 71 2.14 -6.27 -6.99
CA CYS A 71 2.69 -4.95 -6.68
C CYS A 71 4.13 -4.83 -7.16
N LYS A 72 4.53 -3.62 -7.54
CA LYS A 72 5.93 -3.25 -7.78
C LYS A 72 6.43 -2.43 -6.61
N LEU A 73 7.56 -2.83 -6.04
CA LEU A 73 8.20 -2.14 -4.93
C LEU A 73 9.46 -1.43 -5.42
N PHE A 74 9.59 -0.16 -5.06
CA PHE A 74 10.75 0.65 -5.33
C PHE A 74 11.33 1.10 -4.01
N LEU A 75 12.51 0.60 -3.68
CA LEU A 75 13.25 0.95 -2.47
C LEU A 75 14.31 1.99 -2.82
N GLU A 76 14.17 3.17 -2.25
CA GLU A 76 15.04 4.31 -2.51
C GLU A 76 15.67 4.78 -1.20
N LYS A 77 16.93 5.20 -1.27
CA LYS A 77 17.64 5.86 -0.18
C LYS A 77 17.87 7.31 -0.56
N ASP A 78 17.37 8.25 0.25
CA ASP A 78 17.61 9.65 0.02
C ASP A 78 19.05 10.06 0.39
N LYS A 79 19.47 11.25 -0.04
CA LYS A 79 20.82 11.79 0.23
C LYS A 79 21.11 11.99 1.73
N LYS A 80 20.09 11.98 2.57
CA LYS A 80 20.18 12.12 4.04
C LYS A 80 20.23 10.76 4.74
N GLY A 81 20.16 9.66 3.99
CA GLY A 81 20.20 8.30 4.52
C GLY A 81 18.84 7.74 4.95
N ASN A 82 17.73 8.44 4.68
CA ASN A 82 16.38 7.93 4.93
C ASN A 82 15.99 6.97 3.81
N PHE A 83 15.34 5.87 4.19
CA PHE A 83 14.84 4.90 3.23
C PHE A 83 13.36 5.16 2.95
N ARG A 84 12.94 4.95 1.71
CA ARG A 84 11.55 5.04 1.27
C ARG A 84 11.20 3.82 0.46
N CYS A 85 9.99 3.31 0.65
CA CYS A 85 9.41 2.28 -0.20
C CYS A 85 8.21 2.88 -0.91
N THR A 86 8.31 2.98 -2.24
CA THR A 86 7.19 3.33 -3.10
C THR A 86 6.58 2.04 -3.64
N ILE A 87 5.30 1.84 -3.37
CA ILE A 87 4.51 0.70 -3.81
C ILE A 87 3.66 1.18 -4.98
N LYS A 88 3.68 0.44 -6.10
CA LYS A 88 2.81 0.70 -7.25
C LYS A 88 1.96 -0.52 -7.56
N SER A 89 0.67 -0.30 -7.78
CA SER A 89 -0.25 -1.34 -8.25
C SER A 89 -1.31 -0.74 -9.17
N ASN A 90 -1.90 -1.60 -10.01
CA ASN A 90 -3.01 -1.24 -10.89
C ASN A 90 -4.37 -1.38 -10.20
N ASP A 91 -4.42 -1.93 -8.98
CA ASP A 91 -5.64 -2.10 -8.20
C ASP A 91 -5.41 -1.59 -6.77
N PHE A 92 -6.32 -0.74 -6.29
CA PHE A 92 -6.23 -0.16 -4.96
C PHE A 92 -6.29 -1.20 -3.84
N ARG A 93 -6.97 -2.34 -4.02
CA ARG A 93 -7.03 -3.41 -3.01
C ARG A 93 -5.70 -4.12 -2.90
N ASP A 94 -5.03 -4.37 -4.03
CA ASP A 94 -3.69 -4.96 -4.04
C ASP A 94 -2.69 -3.98 -3.40
N LEU A 95 -2.79 -2.68 -3.73
CA LEU A 95 -2.01 -1.62 -3.10
C LEU A 95 -2.23 -1.57 -1.58
N LYS A 96 -3.49 -1.58 -1.13
CA LYS A 96 -3.84 -1.55 0.29
C LYS A 96 -3.32 -2.78 1.04
N ARG A 97 -3.42 -3.97 0.44
CA ARG A 97 -2.85 -5.21 0.99
C ARG A 97 -1.34 -5.07 1.18
N ALA A 98 -0.63 -4.60 0.16
CA ALA A 98 0.82 -4.41 0.21
C ALA A 98 1.24 -3.40 1.29
N ILE A 99 0.50 -2.30 1.44
CA ILE A 99 0.74 -1.31 2.51
C ILE A 99 0.57 -1.96 3.89
N THR A 100 -0.51 -2.72 4.09
CA THR A 100 -0.73 -3.42 5.36
C THR A 100 0.36 -4.43 5.66
N GLU A 101 0.82 -5.18 4.66
CA GLU A 101 1.89 -6.16 4.79
C GLU A 101 3.23 -5.50 5.15
N ILE A 102 3.58 -4.39 4.48
CA ILE A 102 4.80 -3.64 4.79
C ILE A 102 4.74 -3.04 6.19
N ASN A 103 3.62 -2.43 6.58
CA ASN A 103 3.47 -1.89 7.93
C ASN A 103 3.57 -2.99 8.98
N LYS A 104 2.97 -4.16 8.72
CA LYS A 104 3.11 -5.32 9.61
C LYS A 104 4.57 -5.76 9.73
N CYS A 105 5.33 -5.80 8.63
CA CYS A 105 6.77 -6.11 8.68
C CYS A 105 7.55 -5.06 9.47
N LEU A 106 7.18 -3.78 9.36
CA LEU A 106 7.80 -2.70 10.11
C LEU A 106 7.47 -2.79 11.61
N ASP A 107 6.26 -3.17 11.99
CA ASP A 107 5.80 -3.17 13.38
C ASP A 107 6.14 -4.46 14.11
N GLU A 108 5.87 -5.61 13.49
CA GLU A 108 5.97 -6.94 14.12
C GLU A 108 7.25 -7.71 13.74
N GLY A 109 7.93 -7.32 12.65
CA GLY A 109 9.04 -8.06 12.05
C GLY A 109 8.60 -9.44 11.51
N PHE A 110 8.42 -9.56 10.19
CA PHE A 110 8.09 -10.85 9.54
C PHE A 110 9.26 -11.43 8.73
N LEU A 111 9.15 -12.71 8.38
CA LEU A 111 9.99 -13.80 8.91
C LEU A 111 10.61 -14.72 7.82
N GLU A 112 10.62 -14.33 6.55
CA GLU A 112 11.29 -15.11 5.50
C GLU A 112 12.30 -14.23 4.77
N PHE A 113 13.51 -14.20 5.30
CA PHE A 113 14.64 -13.60 4.62
C PHE A 113 15.45 -14.69 3.95
N ASP A 114 15.80 -14.46 2.69
CA ASP A 114 16.88 -15.19 2.06
C ASP A 114 18.19 -14.79 2.75
N GLU A 115 18.61 -15.56 3.76
CA GLU A 115 19.81 -15.31 4.58
C GLU A 115 21.08 -15.12 3.75
N SER A 116 21.11 -15.67 2.54
CA SER A 116 22.24 -15.52 1.61
C SER A 116 22.44 -14.07 1.13
N LYS A 117 21.38 -13.24 1.21
CA LYS A 117 21.38 -11.85 0.75
C LYS A 117 21.47 -10.81 1.87
N LEU A 118 21.71 -11.24 3.09
CA LEU A 118 21.86 -10.37 4.26
C LEU A 118 23.32 -10.27 4.68
N SER A 119 23.76 -9.06 5.02
CA SER A 119 25.03 -8.84 5.72
C SER A 119 24.97 -9.42 7.14
N GLU A 120 26.14 -9.68 7.75
CA GLU A 120 26.18 -10.19 9.13
C GLU A 120 25.51 -9.26 10.13
N TRP A 121 25.60 -7.95 9.92
CA TRP A 121 24.94 -6.97 10.77
C TRP A 121 23.41 -7.10 10.66
N GLU A 122 22.88 -7.22 9.43
CA GLU A 122 21.43 -7.38 9.21
C GLU A 122 20.91 -8.68 9.83
N LYS A 123 21.69 -9.77 9.72
CA LYS A 123 21.38 -11.05 10.39
C LYS A 123 21.32 -10.88 11.91
N PHE A 124 22.33 -10.24 12.50
CA PHE A 124 22.36 -9.95 13.94
C PHE A 124 21.16 -9.10 14.38
N TYR A 125 20.81 -8.08 13.62
CA TYR A 125 19.69 -7.20 13.96
C TYR A 125 18.34 -7.91 13.91
N ILE A 126 18.09 -8.71 12.86
CA ILE A 126 16.86 -9.52 12.76
C ILE A 126 16.76 -10.47 13.94
N TRP A 127 17.86 -11.16 14.27
CA TRP A 127 17.94 -12.02 15.46
C TRP A 127 17.64 -11.24 16.75
N TRP A 128 18.33 -10.12 16.98
CA TRP A 128 18.17 -9.30 18.18
C TRP A 128 16.73 -8.78 18.32
N PHE A 129 16.14 -8.27 17.23
CA PHE A 129 14.77 -7.78 17.21
C PHE A 129 13.83 -8.90 17.64
N TYR A 130 13.90 -10.07 17.00
CA TYR A 130 13.02 -11.20 17.29
C TYR A 130 13.05 -11.63 18.77
N HIS A 131 14.24 -11.68 19.36
CA HIS A 131 14.43 -12.16 20.72
C HIS A 131 14.17 -11.09 21.81
N ASN A 132 14.15 -9.80 21.46
CA ASN A 132 14.03 -8.72 22.45
C ASN A 132 12.74 -7.89 22.32
N THR A 133 12.00 -7.97 21.20
CA THR A 133 10.75 -7.20 21.01
C THR A 133 9.48 -8.05 21.12
N LYS A 134 9.54 -9.38 20.90
CA LYS A 134 8.36 -10.27 21.01
C LYS A 134 7.97 -10.67 22.44
N PHE A 135 8.75 -10.30 23.45
CA PHE A 135 8.50 -10.64 24.87
C PHE A 135 8.15 -9.43 25.75
N LYS A 136 7.51 -8.40 25.17
CA LYS A 136 6.95 -7.28 25.93
C LYS A 136 5.44 -7.23 25.85
#